data_AF-F3KMV9-F1
#
_entry.id   AF-F3KMV9-F1
#
_cell.length_a   1.000
_cell.length_b   1.000
_cell.length_c   1.000
_cell.angle_alpha   90.00
_cell.angle_beta   90.00
_cell.angle_gamma   90.00
#
_symmetry.space_group_name_H-M   'P 1'
#
loop_
_entity.id
_entity.type
_entity.pdbx_description
1 polymer ?
#
loop_
_entity_poly.entity_id
_entity_poly.type
_entity_poly.pdbx_seq_one_letter_code
_entity_poly.pdbx_strand_id
1 'polypeptide(L)' 'MKAIILAAGKGNRLLPITNEIPKSMIEFGEMSLLERMINTFRDCGISDISIVVGHNAKKSIFQTSKFL' A
#
# COMPACT_ATOMS: atom_id res chain seq x y z
N MET A 1 -1.48 17.45 -9.69
CA MET A 1 -1.12 16.20 -10.42
C MET A 1 -1.82 15.03 -9.73
N LYS A 2 -2.20 13.97 -10.46
CA LYS A 2 -2.81 12.77 -9.90
C LYS A 2 -1.81 11.60 -9.92
N ALA A 3 -1.85 10.73 -8.93
CA ALA A 3 -1.04 9.51 -8.89
C ALA A 3 -1.91 8.26 -8.70
N ILE A 4 -1.45 7.14 -9.24
CA ILE A 4 -2.08 5.82 -9.07
C ILE A 4 -1.04 4.86 -8.48
N ILE A 5 -1.39 4.19 -7.38
CA ILE A 5 -0.59 3.13 -6.77
C ILE A 5 -1.24 1.77 -7.05
N LEU A 6 -0.49 0.86 -7.67
CA LEU A 6 -0.96 -0.50 -7.94
C LEU A 6 -0.57 -1.46 -6.81
N ALA A 7 -1.48 -1.67 -5.86
CA ALA A 7 -1.33 -2.53 -4.68
C ALA A 7 -2.12 -3.85 -4.80
N ALA A 8 -2.32 -4.35 -6.03
CA ALA A 8 -3.15 -5.53 -6.31
C ALA A 8 -2.40 -6.87 -6.39
N GLY A 9 -1.06 -6.86 -6.29
CA GLY A 9 -0.22 -8.04 -6.46
C GLY A 9 -0.29 -9.03 -5.30
N LYS A 10 -0.32 -10.34 -5.60
CA LYS A 10 -0.38 -11.43 -4.59
C LYS A 10 0.86 -11.57 -3.73
N GLY A 11 2.04 -11.15 -4.21
CA GLY A 11 3.27 -11.19 -3.43
C GLY A 11 3.90 -12.58 -3.24
N ASN A 12 3.58 -13.57 -4.09
CA ASN A 12 3.97 -14.98 -3.95
C ASN A 12 5.45 -15.27 -3.60
N ARG A 13 6.39 -14.40 -4.00
CA ARG A 13 7.82 -14.54 -3.67
C ARG A 13 8.14 -14.31 -2.18
N LEU A 14 7.21 -13.76 -1.43
CA LEU A 14 7.32 -13.44 -0.01
C LEU A 14 6.43 -14.36 0.86
N LEU A 15 5.98 -15.49 0.30
CA LEU A 15 5.30 -16.50 1.09
C LEU A 15 6.25 -17.07 2.17
N PRO A 16 5.74 -17.43 3.35
CA PRO A 16 4.31 -17.47 3.71
C PRO A 16 3.71 -16.14 4.19
N ILE A 17 4.52 -15.09 4.38
CA ILE A 17 4.10 -13.80 4.98
C ILE A 17 2.89 -13.21 4.25
N THR A 18 2.91 -13.26 2.91
CA THR A 18 1.85 -12.67 2.08
C THR A 18 0.52 -13.41 2.07
N ASN A 19 0.41 -14.57 2.75
CA ASN A 19 -0.88 -15.20 3.00
C ASN A 19 -1.75 -14.33 3.93
N GLU A 20 -1.13 -13.69 4.91
CA GLU A 20 -1.83 -12.92 5.93
C GLU A 20 -1.76 -11.42 5.68
N ILE A 21 -0.62 -10.92 5.21
CA ILE A 21 -0.36 -9.48 5.05
C ILE A 21 -0.18 -9.16 3.57
N PRO A 22 -0.99 -8.28 2.96
CA PRO A 22 -0.74 -7.83 1.59
C PRO A 22 0.70 -7.30 1.44
N LYS A 23 1.38 -7.60 0.33
CA LYS A 23 2.78 -7.17 0.15
C LYS A 23 2.96 -5.65 0.36
N SER A 24 2.00 -4.84 -0.09
CA SER A 24 2.03 -3.38 0.07
C SER A 24 1.96 -2.93 1.52
N MET A 25 1.47 -3.77 2.42
CA MET A 25 1.30 -3.49 3.85
C MET A 25 2.40 -4.13 4.72
N ILE A 26 3.43 -4.75 4.12
CA ILE A 26 4.57 -5.21 4.89
C ILE A 26 5.31 -3.99 5.45
N GLU A 27 5.52 -4.00 6.77
CA GLU A 27 6.22 -2.96 7.51
C GLU A 27 7.73 -3.11 7.38
N PHE A 28 8.40 -1.97 7.17
CA PHE A 28 9.84 -1.83 7.21
C PHE A 28 10.14 -0.74 8.23
N GLY A 29 10.53 -1.13 9.44
CA GLY A 29 10.55 -0.21 10.59
C GLY A 29 9.12 0.22 10.94
N GLU A 30 8.91 1.51 11.13
CA GLU A 30 7.61 2.06 11.59
C GLU A 30 6.59 2.33 10.46
N MET A 31 6.96 2.07 9.20
CA MET A 31 6.10 2.37 8.05
C MET A 31 5.99 1.20 7.08
N SER A 32 4.80 0.98 6.56
CA SER A 32 4.56 0.04 5.46
C SER A 32 5.08 0.56 4.12
N LEU A 33 5.23 -0.36 3.17
CA LEU A 33 5.63 0.03 1.80
C LEU A 33 4.64 1.02 1.17
N LEU A 34 3.33 0.83 1.38
CA LEU A 34 2.29 1.71 0.86
C LEU A 34 2.38 3.11 1.47
N GLU A 35 2.59 3.20 2.78
CA GLU A 35 2.75 4.47 3.50
C GLU A 35 3.94 5.26 2.99
N ARG A 36 5.08 4.59 2.80
CA ARG A 36 6.28 5.20 2.23
C ARG A 36 6.02 5.78 0.84
N MET A 37 5.27 5.07 -0.01
CA MET A 37 4.89 5.56 -1.34
C MET A 37 3.98 6.80 -1.24
N ILE A 38 2.96 6.76 -0.37
CA ILE A 38 2.04 7.89 -0.17
C ILE A 38 2.80 9.13 0.32
N ASN A 39 3.68 8.98 1.32
CA ASN A 39 4.48 10.08 1.85
C ASN A 39 5.42 10.65 0.77
N THR A 40 6.08 9.78 0.00
CA THR A 40 6.93 10.22 -1.12
C THR A 40 6.14 11.05 -2.15
N PHE A 41 4.91 10.66 -2.48
CA PHE A 41 4.06 11.47 -3.36
C PHE A 41 3.67 12.82 -2.73
N ARG A 42 3.34 12.83 -1.44
CA ARG A 42 3.02 14.07 -0.71
C ARG A 42 4.21 15.03 -0.63
N ASP A 43 5.41 14.53 -0.39
CA ASP A 43 6.64 15.31 -0.39
C ASP A 43 6.91 15.94 -1.77
N CYS A 44 6.43 15.30 -2.85
CA CYS A 44 6.44 15.84 -4.20
C CYS A 44 5.25 16.77 -4.52
N GLY A 45 4.39 17.10 -3.54
CA GLY A 45 3.20 17.93 -3.75
C GLY A 45 2.01 17.22 -4.43
N ILE A 46 1.99 15.88 -4.44
CA ILE A 46 0.92 15.09 -5.04
C ILE A 46 0.00 14.56 -3.93
N SER A 47 -1.23 15.08 -3.86
CA SER A 47 -2.23 14.71 -2.85
C SER A 47 -3.42 13.91 -3.41
N ASP A 48 -3.70 14.01 -4.71
CA ASP A 48 -4.74 13.23 -5.38
C ASP A 48 -4.17 11.85 -5.77
N ILE A 49 -4.27 10.90 -4.83
CA ILE A 49 -3.70 9.56 -4.95
C ILE A 49 -4.82 8.52 -4.94
N SER A 50 -4.92 7.73 -6.00
CA SER A 50 -5.81 6.56 -6.08
C SER A 50 -5.03 5.26 -5.89
N ILE A 51 -5.54 4.35 -5.06
CA ILE A 51 -4.87 3.08 -4.77
C ILE A 51 -5.72 1.94 -5.32
N VAL A 52 -5.15 1.18 -6.26
CA VAL A 52 -5.80 0.00 -6.82
C VAL A 52 -5.43 -1.20 -5.95
N VAL A 53 -6.43 -1.74 -5.26
CA VAL A 53 -6.29 -2.93 -4.42
C VAL A 53 -6.83 -4.17 -5.13
N GLY A 54 -6.29 -5.34 -4.78
CA GLY A 54 -6.64 -6.62 -5.41
C GLY A 54 -6.68 -7.76 -4.40
N HIS A 55 -5.74 -8.71 -4.51
CA HIS A 55 -5.67 -9.82 -3.55
C HIS A 55 -5.57 -9.30 -2.12
N ASN A 56 -6.37 -9.87 -1.20
CA ASN A 56 -6.51 -9.39 0.19
C ASN A 56 -6.98 -7.92 0.33
N ALA A 57 -7.76 -7.39 -0.63
CA ALA A 57 -8.26 -6.01 -0.65
C ALA A 57 -8.85 -5.52 0.68
N LYS A 58 -9.64 -6.35 1.39
CA LYS A 58 -10.21 -5.96 2.69
C LYS A 58 -9.16 -5.56 3.72
N LYS A 59 -8.01 -6.25 3.74
CA LYS A 59 -6.88 -5.95 4.64
C LYS A 59 -6.14 -4.68 4.21
N SER A 60 -5.92 -4.52 2.90
CA SER A 60 -5.32 -3.30 2.35
C SER A 60 -6.17 -2.05 2.61
N ILE A 61 -7.50 -2.15 2.48
CA ILE A 61 -8.41 -1.01 2.66
C ILE A 61 -8.44 -0.56 4.13
N PHE A 62 -8.53 -1.49 5.09
CA PHE A 62 -8.67 -1.16 6.51
C PHE A 62 -7.49 -0.33 7.05
N GLN A 63 -6.27 -0.63 6.62
CA GLN A 63 -5.07 0.14 7.00
C GLN A 63 -4.92 1.43 6.18
N THR A 64 -5.47 1.51 4.97
CA THR A 64 -5.41 2.73 4.13
C THR A 64 -6.28 3.86 4.69
N SER A 65 -7.37 3.55 5.40
CA SER A 65 -8.22 4.55 6.07
C SER A 65 -7.50 5.42 7.11
N LYS A 66 -6.27 5.05 7.51
CA LYS A 66 -5.40 5.85 8.37
C LYS A 66 -4.74 7.02 7.63
N PHE A 67 -4.76 7.01 6.29
CA PHE A 67 -4.09 7.97 5.41
C PHE A 67 -5.03 8.86 4.61
N LEU A 68 -6.30 8.49 4.52
CA LEU A 68 -7.39 9.30 3.96
C LEU A 68 -8.02 10.13 5.07
#